data_AF-A0A934DNU4-F1
#
_entry.id   AF-A0A934DNU4-F1
#
_cell.length_a   1.000
_cell.length_b   1.000
_cell.length_c   1.000
_cell.angle_alpha   90.00
_cell.angle_beta   90.00
_cell.angle_gamma   90.00
#
_symmetry.space_group_name_H-M   'P 1'
#
loop_
_entity.id
_entity.type
_entity.pdbx_description
1 polymer ?
#
loop_
_entity_poly.entity_id
_entity_poly.type
_entity_poly.pdbx_seq_one_letter_code
_entity_poly.pdbx_strand_id
1 'polypeptide(L)'
;MNDINRVPIAFPSADERTELVLEFQRAAAKLVRAGLLSQSSSTRFVLRVNQGRRKAEESRHRLAQLIVDVLVAVEDGTLTDGVHVRRSETGMLAVRAESVARALFRAGRSQLTARATHDLLRFGHAFFPLVVVSTSERVCFGSVEDRFRTFVLDLAKAQEFVGIKPAVPSR
;
A
#
# COMPACT_ATOMS: atom_id res chain seq x y z
N MET A 1 -18.21 -1.72 13.79
CA MET A 1 -17.82 -2.25 15.12
C MET A 1 -17.06 -3.55 14.91
N ASN A 2 -15.99 -3.74 15.68
CA ASN A 2 -14.97 -4.79 15.69
C ASN A 2 -13.81 -4.70 14.67
N ASP A 3 -12.94 -3.70 14.86
CA ASP A 3 -11.50 -3.82 14.57
C ASP A 3 -10.76 -3.64 15.90
N ILE A 4 -10.93 -4.61 16.81
CA ILE A 4 -10.23 -4.63 18.10
C ILE A 4 -8.87 -5.31 17.85
N ASN A 5 -7.79 -4.55 17.97
CA ASN A 5 -6.42 -5.03 18.16
C ASN A 5 -5.80 -5.88 17.04
N ARG A 6 -5.85 -5.44 15.77
CA ARG A 6 -4.75 -5.80 14.86
C ARG A 6 -3.56 -4.93 15.23
N VAL A 7 -2.66 -5.46 16.07
CA VAL A 7 -1.29 -4.94 16.14
C VAL A 7 -0.80 -4.91 14.70
N PRO A 8 -0.43 -3.74 14.17
CA PRO A 8 -0.07 -3.70 12.77
C PRO A 8 1.16 -4.56 12.53
N ILE A 9 1.06 -5.43 11.53
CA ILE A 9 2.19 -6.24 11.12
C ILE A 9 3.13 -5.27 10.42
N ALA A 10 4.13 -4.78 11.17
CA ALA A 10 5.18 -3.95 10.61
C ALA A 10 5.80 -4.70 9.43
N PHE A 11 6.01 -3.99 8.32
CA PHE A 11 6.67 -4.58 7.19
C PHE A 11 8.08 -5.02 7.62
N PRO A 12 8.41 -6.33 7.56
CA PRO A 12 9.66 -6.83 8.10
C PRO A 12 10.85 -6.19 7.38
N SER A 13 11.95 -5.95 8.08
CA SER A 13 13.20 -5.44 7.53
C SER A 13 13.83 -6.41 6.52
N ALA A 14 14.87 -5.97 5.80
CA ALA A 14 15.56 -6.85 4.85
C ALA A 14 16.18 -8.08 5.52
N ASP A 15 16.72 -7.90 6.71
CA ASP A 15 17.35 -8.95 7.50
C ASP A 15 16.27 -9.88 8.09
N GLU A 16 15.19 -9.32 8.65
CA GLU A 16 14.06 -10.11 9.16
C GLU A 16 13.41 -10.96 8.07
N ARG A 17 13.22 -10.42 6.86
CA ARG A 17 12.71 -11.20 5.72
C ARG A 17 13.67 -12.32 5.32
N THR A 18 14.97 -12.09 5.43
CA THR A 18 15.97 -13.11 5.10
C THR A 18 15.93 -14.23 6.15
N GLU A 19 15.86 -13.88 7.43
CA GLU A 19 15.74 -14.86 8.51
C GLU A 19 14.44 -15.66 8.40
N LEU A 20 13.30 -15.03 8.09
CA LEU A 20 12.03 -15.73 7.87
C LEU A 20 12.12 -16.76 6.73
N VAL A 21 12.85 -16.46 5.66
CA VAL A 21 13.08 -17.44 4.57
C VAL A 21 13.95 -18.60 5.06
N LEU A 22 15.00 -18.33 5.86
CA LEU A 22 15.86 -19.36 6.43
C LEU A 22 15.09 -20.25 7.43
N GLU A 23 14.27 -19.66 8.29
CA GLU A 23 13.39 -20.38 9.21
C GLU A 23 12.42 -21.29 8.45
N PHE A 24 11.80 -20.76 7.38
CA PHE A 24 10.93 -21.54 6.52
C PHE A 24 11.68 -22.72 5.88
N GLN A 25 12.89 -22.49 5.35
CA GLN A 25 13.73 -23.55 4.77
C GLN A 25 14.08 -24.64 5.80
N ARG A 26 14.46 -24.23 7.02
CA ARG A 26 14.75 -25.15 8.14
C ARG A 26 13.52 -25.99 8.49
N ALA A 27 12.34 -25.37 8.59
CA ALA A 27 11.08 -26.07 8.86
C ALA A 27 10.70 -27.04 7.74
N ALA A 28 10.78 -26.61 6.48
CA ALA A 28 10.50 -27.46 5.32
C ALA A 28 11.46 -28.66 5.25
N ALA A 29 12.74 -28.47 5.56
CA ALA A 29 13.72 -29.56 5.61
C ALA A 29 13.43 -30.57 6.73
N LYS A 30 12.90 -30.13 7.88
CA LYS A 30 12.44 -31.04 8.95
C LYS A 30 11.25 -31.87 8.49
N LEU A 31 10.27 -31.27 7.81
CA LEU A 31 9.11 -31.99 7.28
C LEU A 31 9.50 -33.02 6.21
N VAL A 32 10.48 -32.70 5.36
CA VAL A 32 11.01 -33.66 4.38
C VAL A 32 11.69 -34.84 5.07
N ARG A 33 12.53 -34.57 6.08
CA ARG A 33 13.20 -35.64 6.85
C ARG A 33 12.21 -36.54 7.59
N ALA A 34 11.09 -35.98 8.06
CA ALA A 34 10.02 -36.73 8.71
C ALA A 34 9.11 -37.52 7.73
N GLY A 35 9.35 -37.43 6.41
CA GLY A 35 8.51 -38.07 5.39
C GLY A 35 7.13 -37.42 5.20
N LEU A 36 6.87 -36.28 5.85
CA LEU A 36 5.59 -35.56 5.80
C LEU A 36 5.47 -34.64 4.58
N LEU A 37 6.59 -34.36 3.90
CA LEU A 37 6.65 -33.53 2.72
C LEU A 37 7.65 -34.10 1.72
N SER A 38 7.32 -34.13 0.43
CA SER A 38 8.30 -34.55 -0.59
C SER A 38 9.34 -33.45 -0.85
N GLN A 39 10.55 -33.86 -1.26
CA GLN A 39 11.62 -32.92 -1.63
C GLN A 39 11.21 -31.97 -2.77
N SER A 40 10.44 -32.48 -3.75
CA SER A 40 9.95 -31.67 -4.87
C SER A 40 8.92 -30.62 -4.46
N SER A 41 8.05 -30.94 -3.48
CA SER A 41 7.10 -29.98 -2.93
C SER A 41 7.80 -28.94 -2.05
N SER A 42 8.77 -29.36 -1.23
CA SER A 42 9.62 -28.45 -0.44
C SER A 42 10.34 -27.42 -1.32
N THR A 43 10.99 -27.89 -2.40
CA THR A 43 11.68 -27.01 -3.36
C THR A 43 10.72 -26.00 -3.98
N ARG A 44 9.52 -26.44 -4.41
CA ARG A 44 8.49 -25.55 -4.95
C ARG A 44 8.01 -24.51 -3.93
N PHE A 45 7.87 -24.88 -2.66
CA PHE A 45 7.50 -23.93 -1.62
C PHE A 45 8.59 -22.88 -1.37
N VAL A 46 9.85 -23.30 -1.27
CA VAL A 46 10.98 -22.36 -1.09
C VAL A 46 11.07 -21.38 -2.26
N LEU A 47 10.85 -21.84 -3.50
CA LEU A 47 10.78 -20.98 -4.67
C LEU A 47 9.64 -19.95 -4.58
N ARG A 48 8.42 -20.40 -4.21
CA ARG A 48 7.26 -19.51 -4.04
C ARG A 48 7.46 -18.49 -2.92
N VAL A 49 8.08 -18.88 -1.81
CA VAL A 49 8.42 -17.96 -0.71
C VAL A 49 9.40 -16.89 -1.19
N ASN A 50 10.43 -17.28 -1.94
CA ASN A 50 11.38 -16.33 -2.52
C ASN A 50 10.75 -15.39 -3.54
N GLN A 51 9.83 -15.89 -4.37
CA GLN A 51 9.04 -15.06 -5.29
C GLN A 51 8.15 -14.08 -4.51
N GLY A 52 7.48 -14.55 -3.45
CA GLY A 52 6.68 -13.73 -2.55
C GLY A 52 7.50 -12.60 -1.91
N ARG A 53 8.71 -12.91 -1.43
CA ARG A 53 9.66 -11.92 -0.89
C ARG A 53 9.99 -10.83 -1.92
N ARG A 54 10.35 -11.23 -3.15
CA ARG A 54 10.66 -10.26 -4.22
C ARG A 54 9.46 -9.39 -4.56
N LYS A 55 8.28 -10.00 -4.67
CA LYS A 55 7.02 -9.30 -4.96
C LYS A 55 6.66 -8.30 -3.86
N ALA A 56 6.87 -8.65 -2.59
CA ALA A 56 6.64 -7.74 -1.46
C ALA A 56 7.54 -6.49 -1.54
N GLU A 57 8.81 -6.66 -1.90
CA GLU A 57 9.71 -5.51 -2.11
C GLU A 57 9.29 -4.67 -3.30
N GLU A 58 8.93 -5.31 -4.41
CA GLU A 58 8.42 -4.59 -5.57
C GLU A 58 7.16 -3.79 -5.20
N SER A 59 6.22 -4.39 -4.46
CA SER A 59 5.02 -3.70 -3.95
C SER A 59 5.36 -2.53 -3.04
N ARG A 60 6.36 -2.66 -2.16
CA ARG A 60 6.82 -1.54 -1.31
C ARG A 60 7.35 -0.37 -2.14
N HIS A 61 8.21 -0.63 -3.12
CA HIS A 61 8.75 0.43 -3.99
C HIS A 61 7.66 1.08 -4.83
N ARG A 62 6.75 0.28 -5.41
CA ARG A 62 5.63 0.79 -6.22
C ARG A 62 4.61 1.56 -5.38
N LEU A 63 4.40 1.18 -4.12
CA LEU A 63 3.57 1.95 -3.19
C LEU A 63 4.17 3.32 -2.92
N ALA A 64 5.48 3.40 -2.64
CA ALA A 64 6.17 4.67 -2.44
C ALA A 64 6.05 5.57 -3.68
N GLN A 65 6.28 5.03 -4.88
CA GLN A 65 6.10 5.78 -6.11
C GLN A 65 4.65 6.26 -6.30
N LEU A 66 3.66 5.40 -6.06
CA LEU A 66 2.25 5.79 -6.13
C LEU A 66 1.92 6.93 -5.16
N ILE A 67 2.46 6.91 -3.95
CA ILE A 67 2.24 7.98 -2.97
C ILE A 67 2.88 9.28 -3.46
N VAL A 68 4.11 9.26 -3.96
CA VAL A 68 4.74 10.44 -4.58
C VAL A 68 3.88 10.98 -5.73
N ASP A 69 3.48 10.11 -6.65
CA ASP A 69 2.66 10.49 -7.81
C ASP A 69 1.36 11.16 -7.37
N VAL A 70 0.69 10.61 -6.34
CA VAL A 70 -0.53 11.20 -5.77
C VAL A 70 -0.24 12.54 -5.13
N LEU A 71 0.76 12.66 -4.25
CA LEU A 71 1.06 13.91 -3.54
C LEU A 71 1.38 15.05 -4.53
N VAL A 72 2.29 14.79 -5.47
CA VAL A 72 2.68 15.78 -6.49
C VAL A 72 1.49 16.12 -7.39
N ALA A 73 0.68 15.13 -7.78
CA ALA A 73 -0.47 15.38 -8.64
C ALA A 73 -1.61 16.12 -7.92
N VAL A 74 -1.69 16.08 -6.59
CA VAL A 74 -2.60 16.96 -5.83
C VAL A 74 -2.03 18.38 -5.77
N GLU A 75 -0.72 18.54 -5.59
CA GLU A 75 -0.07 19.86 -5.53
C GLU A 75 -0.13 20.62 -6.85
N ASP A 76 0.04 19.94 -7.99
CA ASP A 76 0.01 20.57 -9.31
C ASP A 76 -1.40 20.70 -9.92
N GLY A 77 -2.43 20.22 -9.22
CA GLY A 77 -3.83 20.30 -9.63
C GLY A 77 -4.30 19.19 -10.58
N THR A 78 -3.45 18.24 -10.97
CA THR A 78 -3.84 17.07 -11.78
C THR A 78 -4.92 16.23 -11.08
N LEU A 79 -4.84 16.07 -9.76
CA LEU A 79 -5.84 15.42 -8.92
C LEU A 79 -6.65 16.48 -8.17
N THR A 80 -7.77 16.86 -8.77
CA THR A 80 -8.76 17.80 -8.22
C THR A 80 -9.50 17.26 -6.99
N ASP A 81 -9.64 18.13 -5.97
CA ASP A 81 -10.45 17.89 -4.78
C ASP A 81 -11.94 17.76 -5.14
N GLY A 82 -12.63 16.80 -4.52
CA GLY A 82 -14.03 16.49 -4.83
C GLY A 82 -14.23 15.68 -6.12
N VAL A 83 -13.18 15.39 -6.91
CA VAL A 83 -13.27 14.53 -8.11
C VAL A 83 -12.37 13.31 -8.00
N HIS A 84 -11.12 13.48 -7.63
CA HIS A 84 -10.17 12.36 -7.53
C HIS A 84 -9.83 12.06 -6.08
N VAL A 85 -9.68 13.13 -5.30
CA VAL A 85 -9.32 13.08 -3.87
C VAL A 85 -10.26 13.95 -3.04
N ARG A 86 -10.27 13.77 -1.72
CA ARG A 86 -10.89 14.69 -0.77
C ARG A 86 -9.94 14.96 0.38
N ARG A 87 -9.56 16.22 0.60
CA ARG A 87 -8.81 16.65 1.78
C ARG A 87 -9.75 16.85 2.97
N SER A 88 -9.34 16.35 4.13
CA SER A 88 -9.94 16.65 5.43
C SER A 88 -9.17 17.78 6.12
N GLU A 89 -9.84 18.55 6.97
CA GLU A 89 -9.23 19.55 7.85
C GLU A 89 -8.21 18.93 8.82
N THR A 90 -8.34 17.63 9.11
CA THR A 90 -7.45 16.87 9.99
C THR A 90 -6.16 16.39 9.31
N GLY A 91 -5.87 16.81 8.07
CA GLY A 91 -4.67 16.39 7.35
C GLY A 91 -4.78 15.00 6.70
N MET A 92 -6.00 14.47 6.57
CA MET A 92 -6.27 13.21 5.87
C MET A 92 -6.62 13.46 4.40
N LEU A 93 -6.28 12.52 3.53
CA LEU A 93 -6.60 12.55 2.11
C LEU A 93 -7.33 11.27 1.71
N ALA A 94 -8.63 11.39 1.40
CA ALA A 94 -9.39 10.29 0.83
C ALA A 94 -9.08 10.17 -0.67
N VAL A 95 -8.79 8.96 -1.12
CA VAL A 95 -8.32 8.62 -2.47
C VAL A 95 -9.30 7.66 -3.11
N ARG A 96 -9.89 8.08 -4.24
CA ARG A 96 -10.72 7.21 -5.08
C ARG A 96 -9.82 6.48 -6.07
N ALA A 97 -9.38 5.27 -5.72
CA ALA A 97 -8.35 4.51 -6.44
C ALA A 97 -8.55 4.45 -7.96
N GLU A 98 -9.78 4.18 -8.42
CA GLU A 98 -10.10 4.13 -9.85
C GLU A 98 -9.97 5.49 -10.55
N SER A 99 -10.50 6.54 -9.92
CA SER A 99 -10.46 7.92 -10.45
C SER A 99 -9.02 8.43 -10.52
N VAL A 100 -8.24 8.20 -9.47
CA VAL A 100 -6.82 8.56 -9.39
C VAL A 100 -5.99 7.80 -10.42
N ALA A 101 -6.17 6.48 -10.54
CA ALA A 101 -5.41 5.69 -11.53
C ALA A 101 -5.63 6.21 -12.95
N ARG A 102 -6.89 6.52 -13.32
CA ARG A 102 -7.23 7.08 -14.63
C ARG A 102 -6.62 8.48 -14.84
N ALA A 103 -6.68 9.35 -13.84
CA ALA A 103 -6.12 10.70 -13.93
C ALA A 103 -4.59 10.68 -14.07
N LEU A 104 -3.89 9.89 -13.25
CA LEU A 104 -2.44 9.73 -13.33
C LEU A 104 -1.98 9.12 -14.66
N PHE A 105 -2.75 8.16 -15.20
CA PHE A 105 -2.48 7.59 -16.53
C PHE A 105 -2.62 8.64 -17.64
N ARG A 106 -3.70 9.43 -17.63
CA ARG A 106 -3.93 10.49 -18.61
C ARG A 106 -2.86 11.58 -18.55
N ALA A 107 -2.35 11.86 -17.36
CA ALA A 107 -1.27 12.82 -17.14
C ALA A 107 0.13 12.24 -17.45
N GLY A 108 0.24 10.98 -17.89
CA GLY A 108 1.53 10.33 -18.17
C GLY A 108 2.40 10.07 -16.92
N ARG A 109 1.83 10.19 -15.72
CA ARG A 109 2.54 10.05 -14.43
C ARG A 109 2.68 8.61 -13.99
N SER A 110 1.71 7.76 -14.32
CA SER A 110 1.69 6.37 -13.90
C SER A 110 1.08 5.45 -14.96
N GLN A 111 1.62 4.24 -15.09
CA GLN A 111 1.05 3.17 -15.92
C GLN A 111 0.22 2.16 -15.10
N LEU A 112 -0.02 2.45 -13.82
CA LEU A 112 -0.79 1.55 -12.96
C LEU A 112 -2.25 1.50 -13.39
N THR A 113 -2.78 0.28 -13.51
CA THR A 113 -4.22 0.06 -13.70
C THR A 113 -4.98 0.37 -12.41
N ALA A 114 -6.29 0.62 -12.50
CA ALA A 114 -7.13 0.83 -11.32
C ALA A 114 -7.03 -0.32 -10.31
N ARG A 115 -6.93 -1.57 -10.81
CA ARG A 115 -6.72 -2.76 -9.98
C ARG A 115 -5.36 -2.75 -9.29
N ALA A 116 -4.29 -2.41 -10.02
CA ALA A 116 -2.95 -2.33 -9.43
C ALA A 116 -2.86 -1.23 -8.37
N THR A 117 -3.45 -0.06 -8.62
CA THR A 117 -3.55 1.03 -7.64
C THR A 117 -4.31 0.59 -6.39
N HIS A 118 -5.45 -0.08 -6.57
CA HIS A 118 -6.23 -0.63 -5.46
C HIS A 118 -5.43 -1.67 -4.65
N ASP A 119 -4.76 -2.61 -5.33
CA ASP A 119 -3.96 -3.65 -4.66
C ASP A 119 -2.76 -3.06 -3.90
N LEU A 120 -2.12 -2.01 -4.43
CA LEU A 120 -1.05 -1.28 -3.76
C LEU A 120 -1.56 -0.53 -2.52
N LEU A 121 -2.70 0.15 -2.60
CA LEU A 121 -3.26 0.85 -1.45
C LEU A 121 -3.73 -0.13 -0.36
N ARG A 122 -4.27 -1.30 -0.74
CA ARG A 122 -4.58 -2.38 0.21
C ARG A 122 -3.32 -2.95 0.85
N PHE A 123 -2.25 -3.14 0.08
CA PHE A 123 -0.94 -3.52 0.60
C PHE A 123 -0.41 -2.46 1.59
N GLY A 124 -0.54 -1.18 1.25
CA GLY A 124 -0.22 -0.06 2.12
C GLY A 124 -0.99 -0.12 3.44
N HIS A 125 -2.30 -0.37 3.41
CA HIS A 125 -3.08 -0.49 4.64
C HIS A 125 -2.65 -1.68 5.51
N ALA A 126 -2.30 -2.80 4.88
CA ALA A 126 -1.91 -4.00 5.61
C ALA A 126 -0.56 -3.88 6.34
N PHE A 127 0.40 -3.16 5.74
CA PHE A 127 1.80 -3.14 6.21
C PHE A 127 2.33 -1.75 6.62
N PHE A 128 1.63 -0.69 6.22
CA PHE A 128 1.94 0.71 6.49
C PHE A 128 0.66 1.46 6.93
N PRO A 129 -0.01 1.01 8.01
CA PRO A 129 -1.32 1.52 8.44
C PRO A 129 -1.28 3.00 8.88
N LEU A 130 -0.10 3.50 9.25
CA LEU A 130 0.09 4.92 9.58
C LEU A 130 0.04 5.79 8.33
N VAL A 131 0.31 5.21 7.16
CA VAL A 131 0.27 5.89 5.87
C VAL A 131 -1.11 5.71 5.24
N VAL A 132 -1.61 4.47 5.15
CA VAL A 132 -2.95 4.17 4.62
C VAL A 132 -3.86 3.72 5.76
N VAL A 133 -4.55 4.67 6.38
CA VAL A 133 -5.28 4.47 7.63
C VAL A 133 -6.61 3.72 7.45
N SER A 134 -7.20 3.76 6.25
CA SER A 134 -8.48 3.11 5.96
C SER A 134 -8.59 2.67 4.49
N THR A 135 -9.37 1.63 4.20
CA THR A 135 -9.63 1.10 2.84
C THR A 135 -11.09 1.14 2.41
N SER A 136 -11.99 1.51 3.32
CA SER A 136 -13.44 1.34 3.12
C SER A 136 -14.23 2.56 3.60
N GLU A 137 -13.55 3.68 3.82
CA GLU A 137 -14.24 4.89 4.24
C GLU A 137 -15.09 5.42 3.10
N ARG A 138 -16.37 5.65 3.40
CA ARG A 138 -17.32 6.19 2.43
C ARG A 138 -17.28 7.70 2.53
N VAL A 139 -16.60 8.34 1.60
CA VAL A 139 -16.43 9.79 1.56
C VAL A 139 -17.30 10.38 0.46
N CYS A 140 -17.94 11.52 0.75
CA CYS A 140 -18.72 12.26 -0.23
C CYS A 140 -17.81 13.11 -1.13
N PHE A 141 -17.94 12.92 -2.43
CA PHE A 141 -17.24 13.70 -3.45
C PHE A 141 -18.23 14.64 -4.15
N GLY A 142 -18.56 15.76 -3.51
CA GLY A 142 -19.48 16.76 -4.03
C GLY A 142 -20.81 16.68 -3.29
N SER A 143 -21.89 16.32 -3.99
CA SER A 143 -23.22 16.17 -3.39
C SER A 143 -23.24 15.07 -2.32
N VAL A 144 -24.09 15.25 -1.31
CA VAL A 144 -24.19 14.39 -0.11
C VAL A 144 -24.54 12.92 -0.44
N GLU A 145 -25.08 12.68 -1.64
CA GLU A 145 -25.55 11.37 -2.10
C GLU A 145 -24.46 10.50 -2.74
N ASP A 146 -23.34 11.09 -3.20
CA ASP A 146 -22.32 10.37 -3.98
C ASP A 146 -21.16 9.89 -3.09
N ARG A 147 -21.44 8.81 -2.33
CA ARG A 147 -20.52 8.19 -1.37
C ARG A 147 -19.72 7.05 -1.99
N PHE A 148 -18.45 7.31 -2.29
CA PHE A 148 -17.53 6.31 -2.83
C PHE A 148 -16.70 5.64 -1.73
N ARG A 149 -16.39 4.35 -1.91
CA ARG A 149 -15.36 3.69 -1.08
C ARG A 149 -14.00 4.29 -1.45
N THR A 150 -13.28 4.70 -0.42
CA THR A 150 -11.96 5.33 -0.56
C THR A 150 -10.93 4.68 0.33
N PHE A 151 -9.69 4.87 -0.09
CA PHE A 151 -8.54 4.70 0.79
C PHE A 151 -8.23 6.04 1.43
N VAL A 152 -7.85 6.05 2.70
CA VAL A 152 -7.49 7.31 3.37
C VAL A 152 -5.99 7.30 3.66
N LEU A 153 -5.32 8.35 3.21
CA LEU A 153 -3.91 8.60 3.50
C LEU A 153 -3.79 9.64 4.62
N ASP A 154 -2.93 9.39 5.59
CA ASP A 154 -2.44 10.46 6.47
C ASP A 154 -1.36 11.23 5.69
N LEU A 155 -1.59 12.52 5.42
CA LEU A 155 -0.69 13.30 4.56
C LEU A 155 0.70 13.46 5.18
N ALA A 156 0.79 13.68 6.49
CA ALA A 156 2.07 13.88 7.16
C ALA A 156 2.88 12.58 7.15
N LYS A 157 2.24 11.44 7.41
CA LYS A 157 2.88 10.13 7.36
C LYS A 157 3.18 9.66 5.95
N ALA A 158 2.35 10.00 4.97
CA ALA A 158 2.62 9.75 3.56
C ALA A 158 3.87 10.52 3.08
N GLN A 159 3.99 11.80 3.46
CA GLN A 159 5.16 12.64 3.18
C GLN A 159 6.43 12.06 3.84
N GLU A 160 6.37 11.72 5.13
CA GLU A 160 7.47 11.06 5.86
C GLU A 160 7.89 9.74 5.19
N PHE A 161 6.92 8.92 4.77
CA PHE A 161 7.14 7.63 4.14
C PHE A 161 7.92 7.72 2.82
N VAL A 162 7.67 8.75 2.01
CA VAL A 162 8.36 8.96 0.73
C VAL A 162 9.54 9.95 0.81
N GLY A 163 9.85 10.44 2.01
CA GLY A 163 10.95 11.38 2.25
C GLY A 163 10.69 12.81 1.74
N ILE A 164 9.43 13.18 1.47
CA ILE A 164 9.04 14.56 1.15
C ILE A 164 8.86 15.30 2.48
N LYS A 165 9.57 16.41 2.68
CA LYS A 165 9.32 17.28 3.85
C LYS A 165 8.03 18.06 3.62
N PRO A 166 7.15 18.23 4.64
CA PRO A 166 6.01 19.13 4.52
C PRO A 166 6.50 20.53 4.12
N ALA A 167 5.93 21.09 3.05
CA ALA A 167 6.10 22.50 2.76
C ALA A 167 5.55 23.29 3.96
N VAL A 168 6.43 24.00 4.65
CA VAL A 168 6.03 24.92 5.73
C VAL A 168 5.04 25.91 5.13
N PRO A 169 3.84 26.12 5.71
CA PRO A 169 2.90 27.09 5.18
C PRO A 169 3.57 28.47 5.25
N SER A 170 3.81 29.07 4.09
CA SER A 170 4.15 30.49 4.00
C SER A 170 2.99 31.28 4.58
N ARG A 171 3.26 31.96 5.69
CA ARG A 171 2.36 32.92 6.34
C ARG A 171 1.96 34.05 5.40
#